data_AF-A0A853A8U6-F1
#
_entry.id   AF-A0A853A8U6-F1
#
_cell.length_a   1.000
_cell.length_b   1.000
_cell.length_c   1.000
_cell.angle_alpha   90.00
_cell.angle_beta   90.00
_cell.angle_gamma   90.00
#
_symmetry.space_group_name_H-M   'P 1'
#
loop_
_entity.id
_entity.type
_entity.pdbx_description
1 polymer ?
#
loop_
_entity_poly.entity_id
_entity_poly.type
_entity_poly.pdbx_seq_one_letter_code
_entity_poly.pdbx_strand_id
1 'polypeptide(L)'
;MPETDGAEEITLRSRVRAAVAAVLRVTLDPERDAEPLAALFEQYDSLAVLDTVGEVERVFGVAVDLVDDDPRTSFASVAAIADLVRRKQADDAVLGGGF
;
A
#
# COMPACT_ATOMS: atom_id res chain seq x y z
N MET A 1 -22.57 -13.28 -8.95
CA MET A 1 -21.42 -13.30 -9.88
C MET A 1 -20.34 -12.46 -9.26
N PRO A 2 -19.20 -13.02 -8.79
CA PRO A 2 -18.07 -12.24 -8.29
C PRO A 2 -17.01 -12.17 -9.41
N GLU A 3 -17.15 -11.20 -10.32
CA GLU A 3 -16.15 -10.92 -11.37
C GLU A 3 -15.50 -9.53 -11.19
N THR A 4 -15.90 -8.78 -10.17
CA THR A 4 -15.38 -7.43 -9.88
C THR A 4 -14.10 -7.41 -9.03
N ASP A 5 -13.82 -8.47 -8.27
CA ASP A 5 -12.71 -8.50 -7.29
C ASP A 5 -11.33 -8.27 -7.93
N GLY A 6 -11.08 -8.85 -9.12
CA GLY A 6 -9.81 -8.68 -9.83
C GLY A 6 -9.58 -7.29 -10.42
N ALA A 7 -10.63 -6.61 -10.89
CA ALA A 7 -10.52 -5.26 -11.46
C ALA A 7 -10.29 -4.20 -10.37
N GLU A 8 -10.92 -4.40 -9.21
CA GLU A 8 -10.71 -3.57 -8.03
C GLU A 8 -9.27 -3.70 -7.51
N GLU A 9 -8.75 -4.94 -7.47
CA GLU A 9 -7.38 -5.20 -7.05
C GLU A 9 -6.33 -4.57 -8.00
N ILE A 10 -6.54 -4.65 -9.32
CA ILE A 10 -5.67 -3.99 -10.32
C ILE A 10 -5.68 -2.46 -10.14
N THR A 11 -6.86 -1.90 -9.82
CA THR A 11 -7.03 -0.47 -9.57
C THR A 11 -6.34 -0.05 -8.27
N LEU A 12 -6.45 -0.85 -7.21
CA LEU A 12 -5.81 -0.60 -5.92
C LEU A 12 -4.30 -0.61 -6.03
N ARG A 13 -3.71 -1.66 -6.61
CA ARG A 13 -2.25 -1.75 -6.84
C ARG A 13 -1.75 -0.59 -7.69
N SER A 14 -2.50 -0.20 -8.73
CA SER A 14 -2.13 0.96 -9.55
C SER A 14 -2.12 2.28 -8.77
N ARG A 15 -3.05 2.49 -7.84
CA ARG A 15 -3.07 3.69 -6.99
C ARG A 15 -1.95 3.68 -5.95
N VAL A 16 -1.71 2.53 -5.31
CA VAL A 16 -0.61 2.36 -4.35
C VAL A 16 0.72 2.63 -5.03
N ARG A 17 0.93 2.04 -6.20
CA ARG A 17 2.08 2.27 -7.05
C ARG A 17 2.27 3.76 -7.37
N ALA A 18 1.21 4.47 -7.72
CA ALA A 18 1.28 5.91 -7.99
C ALA A 18 1.72 6.71 -6.73
N ALA A 19 1.24 6.34 -5.54
CA ALA A 19 1.64 6.97 -4.29
C ALA A 19 3.12 6.70 -3.96
N VAL A 20 3.56 5.45 -4.05
CA VAL A 20 4.98 5.07 -3.82
C VAL A 20 5.89 5.74 -4.85
N ALA A 21 5.48 5.78 -6.12
CA ALA A 21 6.21 6.45 -7.20
C ALA A 21 6.36 7.96 -6.95
N ALA A 22 5.34 8.62 -6.38
CA ALA A 22 5.38 10.03 -6.04
C ALA A 22 6.40 10.33 -4.91
N VAL A 23 6.42 9.49 -3.88
CA VAL A 23 7.36 9.59 -2.75
C VAL A 23 8.81 9.39 -3.21
N LEU A 24 9.05 8.29 -3.93
CA LEU A 24 10.41 7.93 -4.38
C LEU A 24 10.86 8.72 -5.60
N ARG A 25 9.95 9.45 -6.26
CA ARG A 25 10.16 10.16 -7.53
C ARG A 25 10.74 9.25 -8.61
N VAL A 26 10.27 8.00 -8.64
CA VAL A 26 10.66 6.97 -9.61
C VAL A 26 9.44 6.49 -10.38
N THR A 27 9.69 5.78 -11.49
CA THR A 27 8.63 5.03 -12.17
C THR A 27 8.67 3.59 -11.69
N LEU A 28 7.53 3.08 -11.24
CA LEU A 28 7.36 1.69 -10.82
C LEU A 28 6.72 0.89 -11.95
N ASP A 29 7.31 -0.26 -12.22
CA ASP A 29 6.81 -1.20 -13.22
C ASP A 29 5.75 -2.13 -12.60
N PRO A 30 4.56 -2.29 -13.20
CA PRO A 30 3.50 -3.13 -12.65
C PRO A 30 3.89 -4.60 -12.54
N GLU A 31 4.80 -5.08 -13.40
CA GLU A 31 5.25 -6.47 -13.37
C GLU A 31 6.11 -6.76 -12.13
N ARG A 32 6.61 -5.71 -11.48
CA ARG A 32 7.49 -5.76 -10.30
C ARG A 32 6.79 -5.41 -8.99
N ASP A 33 5.46 -5.30 -8.99
CA ASP A 33 4.69 -4.95 -7.78
C ASP A 33 4.86 -5.96 -6.62
N ALA A 34 5.23 -7.21 -6.95
CA ALA A 34 5.52 -8.26 -5.97
C ALA A 34 6.98 -8.24 -5.45
N GLU A 35 7.88 -7.53 -6.13
CA GLU A 35 9.28 -7.44 -5.75
C GLU A 35 9.47 -6.49 -4.55
N PRO A 36 10.43 -6.78 -3.66
CA PRO A 36 10.71 -5.93 -2.52
C PRO A 36 11.29 -4.58 -2.96
N LEU A 37 10.65 -3.48 -2.57
CA LEU A 37 11.03 -2.10 -2.90
C LEU A 37 12.47 -1.79 -2.48
N ALA A 38 12.94 -2.33 -1.36
CA ALA A 38 14.32 -2.20 -0.90
C ALA A 38 15.35 -2.87 -1.83
N ALA A 39 14.96 -3.90 -2.59
CA ALA A 39 15.82 -4.50 -3.62
C ALA A 39 15.75 -3.75 -4.96
N LEU A 40 14.64 -3.07 -5.22
CA LEU A 40 14.42 -2.29 -6.43
C LEU A 40 15.07 -0.90 -6.36
N PHE A 41 15.02 -0.28 -5.18
CA PHE A 41 15.43 1.10 -4.94
C PHE A 41 16.28 1.15 -3.68
N GLU A 42 17.57 1.42 -3.86
CA GLU A 42 18.53 1.54 -2.75
C GLU A 42 18.18 2.69 -1.79
N GLN A 43 17.49 3.71 -2.29
CA GLN A 43 16.96 4.84 -1.50
C GLN A 43 15.72 4.49 -0.66
N TYR A 44 15.18 3.27 -0.79
CA TYR A 44 14.05 2.80 0.01
C TYR A 44 14.52 2.34 1.40
N ASP A 45 14.95 3.31 2.22
CA ASP A 45 15.33 3.10 3.62
C ASP A 45 14.14 3.35 4.57
N SER A 46 14.34 3.15 5.86
CA SER A 46 13.34 3.34 6.93
C SER A 46 12.64 4.70 6.86
N LEU A 47 13.34 5.76 6.45
CA LEU A 47 12.74 7.09 6.28
C LEU A 47 11.78 7.14 5.08
N ALA A 48 12.16 6.56 3.95
CA ALA A 48 11.32 6.49 2.76
C ALA A 48 10.08 5.60 3.02
N VAL A 49 10.22 4.56 3.84
CA VAL A 49 9.11 3.75 4.31
C VAL A 49 8.11 4.61 5.09
N LEU A 50 8.57 5.43 6.05
CA LEU A 50 7.68 6.32 6.80
C LEU A 50 6.99 7.38 5.92
N ASP A 51 7.70 7.94 4.93
CA ASP A 51 7.11 8.88 3.98
C ASP A 51 6.03 8.18 3.11
N THR A 52 6.32 6.94 2.71
CA THR A 52 5.35 6.08 2.00
C THR A 52 4.13 5.78 2.86
N VAL A 53 4.31 5.47 4.15
CA VAL A 53 3.20 5.25 5.09
C VAL A 53 2.32 6.49 5.13
N GLY A 54 2.89 7.66 5.40
CA GLY A 54 2.12 8.91 5.50
C GLY A 54 1.38 9.26 4.19
N GLU A 55 2.00 9.02 3.04
CA GLU A 55 1.33 9.25 1.75
C GLU A 55 0.21 8.24 1.49
N VAL A 56 0.38 6.97 1.86
CA VAL A 56 -0.68 5.95 1.76
C VAL A 56 -1.85 6.28 2.68
N GLU A 57 -1.59 6.65 3.93
CA GLU A 57 -2.64 7.11 4.86
C GLU A 57 -3.41 8.30 4.28
N ARG A 58 -2.71 9.28 3.71
CA ARG A 58 -3.33 10.47 3.11
C ARG A 58 -4.14 10.15 1.85
N VAL A 59 -3.64 9.28 0.97
CA VAL A 59 -4.28 8.97 -0.32
C VAL A 59 -5.49 8.06 -0.16
N PHE A 60 -5.41 7.10 0.78
CA PHE A 60 -6.44 6.09 0.97
C PHE A 60 -7.35 6.35 2.17
N GLY A 61 -7.00 7.31 3.04
CA GLY A 61 -7.77 7.62 4.24
C GLY A 61 -7.75 6.49 5.28
N VAL A 62 -6.71 5.66 5.28
CA VAL A 62 -6.53 4.55 6.23
C VAL A 62 -5.56 4.97 7.32
N ALA A 63 -5.70 4.40 8.52
CA ALA A 63 -4.72 4.54 9.59
C ALA A 63 -3.81 3.31 9.61
N VAL A 64 -2.50 3.54 9.50
CA VAL A 64 -1.47 2.50 9.56
C VAL A 64 -0.82 2.56 10.93
N ASP A 65 -0.97 1.48 11.70
CA ASP A 65 -0.37 1.42 13.02
C ASP A 65 1.04 0.85 12.91
N LEU A 66 2.07 1.67 13.09
CA LEU A 66 3.47 1.23 12.96
C LEU A 66 3.93 0.26 14.06
N VAL A 67 3.11 0.02 15.08
CA VAL A 67 3.38 -0.92 16.17
C VAL A 67 2.78 -2.28 15.86
N ASP A 68 1.56 -2.31 15.33
CA ASP A 68 0.83 -3.55 14.97
C ASP A 68 1.16 -4.00 13.53
N ASP A 69 1.19 -3.06 12.58
CA ASP A 69 1.60 -3.28 11.19
C ASP A 69 3.09 -3.00 11.04
N ASP A 70 3.89 -4.08 11.08
CA ASP A 70 5.32 -3.99 10.85
C ASP A 70 5.62 -3.37 9.47
N PRO A 71 6.22 -2.17 9.40
CA PRO A 71 6.39 -1.46 8.14
C PRO A 71 7.43 -2.13 7.24
N ARG A 72 8.34 -2.95 7.78
CA ARG A 72 9.32 -3.69 6.96
C ARG A 72 8.67 -4.83 6.19
N THR A 73 7.54 -5.33 6.68
CA THR A 73 6.81 -6.44 6.08
C THR A 73 5.63 -5.94 5.27
N SER A 74 4.82 -5.04 5.85
CA SER A 74 3.62 -4.48 5.23
C SER A 74 3.93 -3.45 4.14
N PHE A 75 5.08 -2.76 4.20
CA PHE A 75 5.58 -1.86 3.15
C PHE A 75 6.77 -2.43 2.39
N ALA A 76 6.93 -3.76 2.41
CA ALA A 76 8.00 -4.43 1.66
C ALA A 76 7.84 -4.27 0.14
N SER A 77 6.62 -4.32 -0.37
CA SER A 77 6.30 -4.29 -1.80
C SER A 77 4.95 -3.62 -2.07
N VAL A 78 4.69 -3.21 -3.32
CA VAL A 78 3.41 -2.61 -3.72
C VAL A 78 2.24 -3.57 -3.45
N ALA A 79 2.44 -4.86 -3.70
CA ALA A 79 1.44 -5.89 -3.42
C ALA A 79 1.12 -5.99 -1.92
N ALA A 80 2.13 -5.93 -1.04
CA ALA A 80 1.92 -5.97 0.40
C ALA A 80 1.15 -4.73 0.90
N ILE A 81 1.50 -3.54 0.39
CA ILE A 81 0.81 -2.30 0.73
C ILE A 81 -0.65 -2.34 0.26
N ALA A 82 -0.89 -2.84 -0.96
CA ALA A 82 -2.26 -3.00 -1.47
C ALA A 82 -3.09 -3.94 -0.60
N ASP A 83 -2.52 -5.06 -0.15
CA ASP A 83 -3.21 -5.98 0.77
C ASP A 83 -3.51 -5.31 2.12
N LEU A 84 -2.55 -4.55 2.67
CA LEU A 84 -2.75 -3.77 3.90
C LEU A 84 -3.91 -2.77 3.75
N VAL A 85 -3.88 -1.95 2.69
CA VAL A 85 -4.93 -0.95 2.45
C VAL A 85 -6.30 -1.62 2.30
N ARG A 86 -6.37 -2.74 1.58
CA ARG A 86 -7.60 -3.52 1.45
C ARG A 86 -8.09 -4.02 2.81
N ARG A 87 -7.20 -4.56 3.64
CA ARG A 87 -7.55 -5.01 5.01
C ARG A 87 -8.08 -3.86 5.86
N LYS A 88 -7.43 -2.69 5.83
CA LYS A 88 -7.88 -1.50 6.58
C LYS A 88 -9.22 -0.95 6.09
N GLN A 89 -9.44 -0.92 4.77
CA GLN A 89 -10.73 -0.51 4.20
C GLN A 89 -11.85 -1.48 4.55
N ALA A 90 -11.56 -2.78 4.56
CA ALA A 90 -12.52 -3.79 5.00
C ALA A 90 -12.83 -3.66 6.50
N ASP A 91 -11.83 -3.40 7.34
CA ASP A 91 -12.00 -3.20 8.78
C ASP A 91 -12.83 -1.94 9.08
N ASP A 92 -12.55 -0.83 8.40
CA ASP A 92 -13.33 0.42 8.49
C ASP A 92 -14.79 0.22 8.04
N ALA A 93 -15.02 -0.55 6.97
CA ALA A 93 -16.37 -0.89 6.52
C ALA A 93 -17.14 -1.75 7.55
N VAL A 94 -16.45 -2.61 8.31
CA VAL A 94 -17.05 -3.42 9.38
C VAL A 94 -17.33 -2.57 10.62
N LEU A 95 -16.41 -1.70 11.02
CA LEU A 95 -16.55 -0.80 12.17
C LEU A 95 -17.56 0.34 11.92
N GLY A 96 -17.65 0.85 10.68
CA GLY A 96 -18.61 1.86 10.26
C GLY A 96 -20.05 1.35 10.13
N GLY A 97 -20.27 0.03 10.14
CA GLY A 97 -21.59 -0.60 10.17
C GLY A 97 -22.17 -0.83 11.57
N GLY A 98 -21.48 -0.38 12.62
CA GLY A 98 -21.74 -0.78 14.00
C GLY A 98 -21.92 0.37 14.99
N PHE A 99 -22.59 1.47 14.62
CA PHE A 99 -23.13 2.44 15.60
C PHE A 99 -24.44 3.06 15.12
#